data_AF-A0AAV3XIL9-F1
#
_entry.id   AF-A0AAV3XIL9-F1
#
_cell.length_a   1.000
_cell.length_b   1.000
_cell.length_c   1.000
_cell.angle_alpha   90.00
_cell.angle_beta   90.00
_cell.angle_gamma   90.00
#
_symmetry.space_group_name_H-M   'P 1'
#
loop_
_entity.id
_entity.type
_entity.pdbx_description
1 polymer ?
#
loop_
_entity_poly.entity_id
_entity_poly.type
_entity_poly.pdbx_seq_one_letter_code
_entity_poly.pdbx_strand_id
1 'polypeptide(L)' 'MICVEDLAVKNMVKNPNLAKAISDQGWGMFLTMFKYAEKFGHTYQKIGRLFRYSQQCT' A
#
# COMPACT_ATOMS: atom_id res chain seq x y z
N MET A 1 1.80 -7.97 -13.48
CA MET A 1 2.70 -7.43 -12.44
C MET A 1 1.98 -6.30 -11.74
N ILE A 2 1.70 -6.44 -10.45
CA ILE A 2 1.00 -5.43 -9.66
C ILE A 2 2.04 -4.76 -8.77
N CYS A 3 2.22 -3.45 -8.95
CA CYS A 3 3.17 -2.64 -8.21
C CYS A 3 2.41 -1.77 -7.22
N VAL A 4 2.69 -1.89 -5.94
CA VAL A 4 2.11 -1.05 -4.89
C VAL A 4 3.23 -0.26 -4.23
N GLU A 5 3.06 1.06 -4.14
CA GLU A 5 3.98 1.91 -3.39
C GLU A 5 3.94 1.53 -1.91
N ASP A 6 5.10 1.36 -1.27
CA ASP A 6 5.19 1.26 0.18
C ASP A 6 4.94 2.65 0.80
N LEU A 7 3.68 3.08 0.79
CA LEU A 7 3.18 4.08 1.70
C LEU A 7 3.23 3.41 3.07
N ALA A 8 4.00 3.93 4.02
CA ALA A 8 4.14 3.37 5.35
C ALA A 8 2.81 3.40 6.13
N VAL A 9 1.85 2.53 5.76
CA VAL A 9 0.46 2.51 6.24
C VAL A 9 0.45 2.37 7.76
N LYS A 10 1.35 1.54 8.30
CA LYS A 10 1.55 1.40 9.76
C LYS A 10 1.86 2.72 10.45
N ASN A 11 2.57 3.63 9.79
CA ASN A 11 2.91 4.94 10.33
C ASN A 11 1.76 5.96 10.13
N MET A 12 1.00 5.84 9.04
CA MET A 12 -0.16 6.70 8.78
C MET A 12 -1.34 6.37 9.70
N VAL A 13 -1.54 5.10 10.04
CA VAL A 13 -2.55 4.67 11.04
C VAL A 13 -2.21 5.17 12.44
N LYS A 14 -0.93 5.40 12.75
CA LYS A 14 -0.51 6.00 14.02
C LYS A 14 -0.75 7.52 14.08
N ASN A 15 -0.99 8.17 12.94
CA ASN A 15 -1.29 9.59 12.90
C ASN A 15 -2.79 9.80 13.16
N PRO A 16 -3.22 10.39 14.30
CA PRO A 16 -4.63 10.51 14.67
C PRO A 16 -5.48 11.26 13.63
N ASN A 17 -4.88 12.18 12.87
CA ASN A 17 -5.58 12.92 11.81
C ASN A 17 -5.87 12.06 10.56
N LEU A 18 -5.05 11.04 10.31
CA LEU A 18 -5.16 10.17 9.12
C LEU A 18 -5.69 8.77 9.46
N ALA A 19 -5.62 8.37 10.74
CA ALA A 19 -5.95 7.03 11.21
C ALA A 19 -7.35 6.59 10.81
N LYS A 20 -8.34 7.49 10.94
CA LYS A 20 -9.73 7.21 10.59
C LYS A 20 -9.89 6.96 9.10
N ALA A 21 -9.44 7.89 8.26
CA ALA A 21 -9.53 7.75 6.80
C ALA A 21 -8.81 6.48 6.28
N ILE A 22 -7.60 6.21 6.77
CA ILE A 22 -6.81 5.05 6.36
C ILE A 22 -7.45 3.73 6.83
N SER A 23 -8.05 3.72 8.01
CA SER A 23 -8.76 2.54 8.53
C SER A 23 -10.06 2.28 7.77
N ASP A 24 -10.83 3.35 7.46
CA ASP A 24 -12.07 3.27 6.69
C ASP A 24 -11.82 2.75 5.26
N GLN A 25 -10.67 3.04 4.66
CA GLN A 25 -10.29 2.51 3.34
C GLN A 25 -9.80 1.05 3.34
N GLY A 26 -9.61 0.41 4.50
CA GLY A 26 -9.35 -1.03 4.56
C GLY A 26 -8.02 -1.49 3.96
N TRP A 27 -6.98 -0.65 4.00
CA TRP A 27 -5.65 -0.94 3.40
C TRP A 27 -5.03 -2.28 3.85
N GLY A 28 -5.30 -2.72 5.08
CA GLY A 28 -4.81 -4.02 5.57
C GLY A 28 -5.42 -5.21 4.83
N MET A 29 -6.72 -5.15 4.52
CA MET A 29 -7.42 -6.21 3.79
C MET A 29 -6.98 -6.24 2.33
N PHE A 30 -6.82 -5.07 1.72
CA PHE A 30 -6.32 -4.91 0.35
C PHE A 30 -4.93 -5.55 0.15
N LEU A 31 -3.99 -5.27 1.06
CA LEU A 31 -2.66 -5.89 1.04
C LEU A 31 -2.70 -7.42 1.29
N THR A 32 -3.67 -7.88 2.07
CA THR A 32 -3.86 -9.32 2.34
C THR A 32 -4.37 -10.04 1.08
N MET A 33 -5.22 -9.39 0.29
CA MET A 33 -5.68 -9.94 -0.99
C MET A 33 -4.54 -10.11 -1.99
N PHE A 34 -3.59 -9.18 -2.05
CA PHE A 34 -2.43 -9.36 -2.93
C PHE A 34 -1.52 -10.52 -2.52
N LYS A 35 -1.27 -10.69 -1.22
CA LYS A 35 -0.54 -11.86 -0.71
C LYS A 35 -1.25 -13.16 -1.05
N TYR A 36 -2.59 -13.14 -1.07
CA TYR A 36 -3.37 -14.29 -1.50
C TYR A 36 -3.21 -14.50 -3.00
N ALA A 37 -3.31 -13.46 -3.83
CA ALA A 37 -3.11 -13.54 -5.28
C ALA A 37 -1.70 -14.03 -5.67
N GLU A 38 -0.67 -13.71 -4.90
CA GLU A 38 0.69 -14.27 -5.09
C GLU A 38 0.70 -15.80 -5.02
N LYS A 39 -0.11 -16.40 -4.15
CA LYS A 39 -0.23 -17.86 -4.06
C LYS A 39 -0.86 -18.49 -5.31
N PHE A 40 -1.58 -17.71 -6.11
CA PHE A 40 -2.17 -18.15 -7.38
C PHE A 40 -1.28 -17.82 -8.60
N GLY A 41 -0.05 -17.35 -8.37
CA GLY A 41 0.92 -17.06 -9.43
C GLY A 41 0.90 -15.61 -9.93
N HIS A 42 0.21 -14.69 -9.25
CA HIS A 42 0.27 -13.27 -9.61
C HIS A 42 1.48 -12.58 -8.98
N THR A 43 2.30 -11.89 -9.76
CA THR A 43 3.46 -11.14 -9.24
C THR A 43 3.02 -9.85 -8.56
N TYR A 44 3.24 -9.76 -7.24
CA TYR A 44 3.06 -8.54 -6.43
C TYR A 44 4.44 -8.01 -6.01
N GLN A 45 4.73 -6.75 -6.36
CA GLN A 45 5.98 -6.10 -6.00
C GLN A 45 5.66 -4.84 -5.18
N LYS A 46 6.20 -4.78 -3.96
CA LYS A 46 6.24 -3.53 -3.19
C LYS A 46 7.39 -2.67 -3.70
N ILE A 47 7.07 -1.50 -4.24
CA ILE A 47 8.08 -0.54 -4.68
C ILE A 47 8.49 0.28 -3.45
N GLY A 48 9.81 0.28 -3.19
CA GLY A 48 10.39 0.99 -2.06
C GLY A 48 10.24 2.50 -2.17
N ARG A 49 9.99 3.11 -1.01
CA ARG A 49 9.72 4.55 -0.76
C ARG A 49 10.72 5.57 -1.34
N LEU A 50 11.86 5.11 -1.84
CA LEU A 50 12.92 5.95 -2.42
C LEU A 50 12.55 6.50 -3.80
N PHE A 51 11.61 5.86 -4.51
CA PHE A 51 11.06 6.37 -5.77
C PHE A 51 9.65 6.93 -5.53
N ARG A 52 9.53 8.26 -5.46
CA ARG A 52 8.25 8.96 -5.25
C ARG A 52 7.58 9.21 -6.61
N TYR A 53 6.90 8.21 -7.17
CA TYR A 53 6.15 8.41 -8.42
C TYR A 53 4.95 9.34 -8.20
N SER A 54 4.29 9.23 -7.04
CA SER A 54 3.15 10.09 -6.65
C SER A 54 3.47 11.58 -6.46
N GLN A 55 4.74 11.98 -6.51
CA GLN A 55 5.17 13.39 -6.39
C GLN A 55 5.88 13.92 -7.64
N GLN A 56 6.00 13.10 -8.68
CA GLN A 56 6.44 13.55 -9.98
C GLN A 56 5.20 13.97 -10.77
N CYS A 57 4.99 15.27 -10.95
CA CYS A 57 4.04 15.77 -11.96
C CYS A 57 4.67 15.58 -13.34
N THR A 58 3.91 15.00 -14.27
CA THR A 58 4.26 14.92 -15.71
C THR A 58 3.90 16.20 -16.43
#